data_AF-A0A924ZI27-F1
#
_entry.id   AF-A0A924ZI27-F1
#
_cell.length_a   1.000
_cell.length_b   1.000
_cell.length_c   1.000
_cell.angle_alpha   90.00
_cell.angle_beta   90.00
_cell.angle_gamma   90.00
#
_symmetry.space_group_name_H-M   'P 1'
#
loop_
_entity.id
_entity.type
_entity.pdbx_description
1 polymer ?
#
loop_
_entity_poly.entity_id
_entity_poly.type
_entity_poly.pdbx_seq_one_letter_code
_entity_poly.pdbx_strand_id
1 'polypeptide(L)' 'MKSFRIRAIRVSRLAPDTKGGTYFDPGASQHWLVDSLISNPMSGHAMYREKRSSWGIGTLGTIVVEIETEDGTIGVAAG' A
#
# COMPACT_ATOMS: atom_id res chain seq x y z
N MET A 1 35.49 -8.89 -10.31
CA MET A 1 34.24 -8.25 -9.89
C MET A 1 33.44 -9.26 -9.08
N LYS A 2 32.85 -8.88 -7.94
CA LYS A 2 31.89 -9.76 -7.26
C LYS A 2 30.68 -9.95 -8.19
N SER A 3 30.22 -11.19 -8.36
CA SER A 3 29.02 -11.48 -9.16
C SER A 3 27.80 -10.93 -8.43
N PHE A 4 26.97 -10.12 -9.10
CA PHE A 4 25.70 -9.68 -8.54
C PHE A 4 24.67 -10.80 -8.71
N ARG A 5 24.43 -11.57 -7.65
CA ARG A 5 23.46 -12.66 -7.63
C ARG A 5 22.49 -12.47 -6.48
N ILE A 6 21.19 -12.58 -6.79
CA ILE A 6 20.11 -12.55 -5.79
C ILE A 6 20.09 -13.90 -5.07
N ARG A 7 20.11 -13.85 -3.73
CA ARG A 7 20.06 -14.99 -2.83
C ARG A 7 18.65 -15.28 -2.35
N ALA A 8 17.90 -14.25 -1.98
CA ALA A 8 16.57 -14.41 -1.40
C ALA A 8 15.65 -13.21 -1.72
N ILE A 9 14.35 -13.50 -1.73
CA ILE A 9 13.28 -12.50 -1.81
C ILE A 9 12.31 -12.78 -0.66
N ARG A 10 11.99 -11.75 0.12
CA ARG A 10 11.02 -11.83 1.23
C ARG A 10 9.94 -10.79 1.01
N VAL A 11 8.70 -11.18 1.31
CA VAL A 11 7.52 -10.33 1.16
C VAL A 11 6.73 -10.35 2.46
N SER A 12 6.39 -9.17 2.97
CA SER A 12 5.57 -9.01 4.17
C SER A 12 4.45 -8.00 3.93
N ARG A 13 3.35 -8.15 4.68
CA ARG A 13 2.26 -7.17 4.73
C ARG A 13 2.38 -6.43 6.05
N LEU A 14 2.30 -5.10 6.01
CA LEU A 14 2.26 -4.31 7.24
C LEU A 14 0.87 -4.40 7.88
N ALA A 15 0.82 -4.14 9.19
CA ALA A 15 -0.45 -4.07 9.90
C ALA A 15 -1.35 -2.95 9.29
N PRO A 16 -2.68 -3.11 9.29
CA PRO A 16 -3.59 -2.20 8.58
C PRO A 16 -3.52 -0.73 9.01
N ASP A 17 -3.08 -0.45 10.23
CA ASP A 17 -2.92 0.86 10.85
C ASP A 17 -1.50 1.44 10.68
N THR A 18 -0.62 0.71 10.02
CA THR A 18 0.77 1.14 9.79
C THR A 18 0.85 2.05 8.56
N LYS A 19 1.36 3.27 8.76
CA LYS A 19 1.70 4.17 7.66
C LYS A 19 2.91 3.63 6.90
N GLY A 20 2.69 3.23 5.65
CA GLY A 20 3.70 2.61 4.79
C GLY A 20 3.64 3.14 3.36
N GLY A 21 3.59 2.23 2.38
CA GLY A 21 3.52 2.54 0.96
C GLY A 21 2.11 2.88 0.45
N THR A 22 1.07 2.43 1.16
CA THR A 22 -0.30 2.74 0.76
C THR A 22 -0.69 4.18 1.12
N TYR A 23 -1.26 4.90 0.17
CA TYR A 23 -1.78 6.26 0.39
C TYR A 23 -3.17 6.28 1.04
N PHE A 24 -3.89 5.15 1.00
CA PHE A 24 -5.31 5.07 1.34
C PHE A 24 -5.55 4.34 2.66
N ASP A 25 -4.87 4.76 3.71
CA ASP A 25 -4.91 4.15 5.04
C ASP A 25 -6.35 4.04 5.59
N PRO A 26 -6.87 2.82 5.82
CA PRO A 26 -8.23 2.60 6.30
C PRO A 26 -8.44 2.93 7.80
N GLY A 27 -7.42 3.38 8.54
CA GLY A 27 -7.51 3.66 9.99
C GLY A 27 -7.52 5.15 10.40
N ALA A 28 -7.28 6.09 9.47
CA ALA A 28 -7.19 7.50 9.82
C ALA A 28 -8.57 8.14 10.03
N SER A 29 -8.69 8.97 11.07
CA SER A 29 -9.74 10.00 11.17
C SER A 29 -9.83 10.79 9.87
N GLN A 30 -11.06 11.12 9.45
CA GLN A 30 -11.42 11.86 8.23
C GLN A 30 -10.24 12.48 7.46
N HIS A 31 -9.86 11.89 6.33
CA HIS A 31 -8.74 12.33 5.50
C HIS A 31 -9.22 12.76 4.12
N TRP A 32 -8.72 13.88 3.58
CA TRP A 32 -9.20 14.41 2.29
C TRP A 32 -9.04 13.39 1.13
N LEU A 33 -7.99 12.57 1.16
CA LEU A 33 -7.76 11.53 0.16
C LEU A 33 -8.72 10.33 0.29
N VAL A 34 -9.65 10.32 1.23
CA VAL A 34 -10.60 9.20 1.38
C VAL A 34 -12.03 9.72 1.57
N ASP A 35 -12.19 10.81 2.33
CA ASP A 35 -13.48 11.30 2.83
C ASP A 35 -13.95 12.62 2.21
N SER A 36 -13.21 13.16 1.22
CA SER A 36 -13.70 14.27 0.40
C SER A 36 -14.33 13.76 -0.90
N LEU A 37 -15.21 14.58 -1.48
CA LEU A 37 -15.88 14.28 -2.75
C LEU A 37 -14.87 14.37 -3.91
N ILE A 38 -14.39 13.21 -4.33
CA ILE A 38 -13.50 13.05 -5.48
C ILE A 38 -14.15 12.08 -6.45
N SER A 39 -14.37 12.55 -7.69
CA SER A 39 -14.95 11.74 -8.76
C SER A 39 -14.11 10.49 -8.99
N ASN A 40 -14.76 9.33 -9.03
CA ASN A 40 -14.15 8.02 -9.19
C ASN A 40 -15.16 7.08 -9.90
N PRO A 41 -14.74 5.87 -10.33
CA PRO A 41 -15.62 4.94 -11.04
C PRO A 41 -16.91 4.57 -10.28
N MET A 42 -16.92 4.68 -8.95
CA MET A 42 -18.09 4.35 -8.11
C MET A 42 -19.00 5.55 -7.82
N SER A 43 -18.67 6.77 -8.28
CA SER A 43 -19.43 7.99 -7.96
C SER A 43 -20.88 8.00 -8.45
N GLY A 44 -21.22 7.16 -9.44
CA GLY A 44 -22.60 6.99 -9.92
C GLY A 44 -23.50 6.19 -8.97
N HIS A 45 -22.93 5.50 -7.99
CA HIS A 45 -23.66 4.66 -7.06
C HIS A 45 -23.90 5.41 -5.73
N ALA A 46 -25.17 5.59 -5.36
CA ALA A 46 -25.55 6.35 -4.17
C ALA A 46 -24.85 5.85 -2.88
N MET A 47 -24.65 4.53 -2.76
CA MET A 47 -23.99 3.93 -1.60
C MET A 47 -22.47 4.17 -1.54
N TYR A 48 -21.83 4.60 -2.63
CA TYR A 48 -20.37 4.69 -2.75
C TYR A 48 -19.84 6.10 -3.05
N ARG A 49 -20.73 7.06 -3.36
CA ARG A 49 -20.36 8.38 -3.87
C ARG A 49 -19.74 9.33 -2.83
N GLU A 50 -19.98 9.11 -1.54
CA GLU A 50 -19.60 10.06 -0.48
C GLU A 50 -18.14 9.95 -0.08
N LYS A 51 -17.59 8.72 -0.03
CA LYS A 51 -16.23 8.46 0.44
C LYS A 51 -15.64 7.23 -0.25
N ARG A 52 -14.34 7.25 -0.52
CA ARG A 52 -13.66 6.16 -1.25
C ARG A 52 -13.44 4.90 -0.41
N SER A 53 -13.45 5.04 0.92
CA SER A 53 -13.45 3.90 1.85
C SER A 53 -14.71 3.03 1.74
N SER A 54 -15.84 3.59 1.27
CA SER A 54 -17.11 2.86 1.13
C SER A 54 -17.05 1.70 0.12
N TRP A 55 -16.09 1.74 -0.82
CA TRP A 55 -15.90 0.72 -1.85
C TRP A 55 -14.51 0.05 -1.80
N GLY A 56 -13.77 0.21 -0.69
CA GLY A 56 -12.58 -0.59 -0.42
C GLY A 56 -11.26 -0.07 -1.01
N ILE A 57 -11.12 1.24 -1.25
CA ILE A 57 -9.89 1.82 -1.81
C ILE A 57 -8.60 1.48 -1.01
N GLY A 58 -8.72 1.23 0.30
CA GLY A 58 -7.61 0.92 1.21
C GLY A 58 -7.44 -0.57 1.54
N THR A 59 -8.21 -1.47 0.94
CA THR A 59 -8.31 -2.88 1.38
C THR A 59 -6.99 -3.66 1.25
N LEU A 60 -6.08 -3.25 0.36
CA LEU A 60 -4.80 -3.94 0.15
C LEU A 60 -3.77 -3.63 1.26
N GLY A 61 -3.77 -2.42 1.81
CA GLY A 61 -2.73 -1.99 2.75
C GLY A 61 -1.35 -1.86 2.10
N THR A 62 -0.29 -1.93 2.89
CA THR A 62 1.11 -1.86 2.41
C THR A 62 1.76 -3.24 2.32
N ILE A 63 2.47 -3.48 1.24
CA ILE A 63 3.39 -4.61 1.06
C ILE A 63 4.84 -4.10 1.12
N VAL A 64 5.72 -4.85 1.77
CA VAL A 64 7.17 -4.61 1.76
C VAL A 64 7.86 -5.78 1.10
N VAL A 65 8.79 -5.47 0.19
CA VAL A 65 9.62 -6.44 -0.52
C VAL A 65 11.09 -6.19 -0.17
N GLU A 66 11.77 -7.24 0.24
CA GLU A 66 13.19 -7.25 0.54
C GLU A 66 13.91 -8.21 -0.42
N ILE A 67 14.99 -7.76 -1.04
CA ILE A 67 15.82 -8.56 -1.96
C ILE A 67 17.25 -8.60 -1.42
N GLU A 68 17.73 -9.78 -1.08
CA GLU A 68 19.08 -10.01 -0.55
C GLU A 68 20.00 -10.57 -1.64
N THR A 69 21.19 -10.00 -1.78
CA THR A 69 22.27 -10.50 -2.64
C THR A 69 23.18 -11.49 -1.90
N GLU A 70 23.99 -12.26 -2.61
CA GLU A 70 24.95 -13.19 -1.99
C GLU A 70 25.99 -12.51 -1.09
N ASP A 71 26.32 -11.25 -1.34
CA ASP A 71 27.23 -10.49 -0.48
C ASP A 71 26.55 -9.88 0.75
N GLY A 72 25.25 -10.17 0.94
CA GLY A 72 24.46 -9.76 2.09
C GLY A 72 23.80 -8.38 1.96
N THR A 73 23.96 -7.67 0.84
CA THR A 73 23.25 -6.41 0.60
C THR A 73 21.74 -6.67 0.49
N ILE A 74 20.93 -5.87 1.20
CA ILE A 74 19.47 -5.97 1.15
C ILE A 74 18.89 -4.67 0.57
N GLY A 75 18.24 -4.78 -0.59
CA GLY A 75 17.39 -3.73 -1.13
C GLY A 75 15.97 -3.87 -0.61
N VAL A 76 15.30 -2.74 -0.32
CA VAL A 76 13.95 -2.71 0.24
C VAL A 76 13.07 -1.72 -0.51
N ALA A 77 11.82 -2.09 -0.78
CA ALA A 77 10.79 -1.20 -1.33
C ALA A 77 9.42 -1.50 -0.69
N ALA A 78 8.56 -0.49 -0.62
CA ALA A 78 7.19 -0.61 -0.11
C ALA A 78 6.18 0.04 -1.06
N GLY A 79 4.95 -0.48 -1.09
CA GLY A 79 3.84 0.01 -1.92
C GLY A 79 2.49 -0.42 -1.40
#